data_AF-A0A7Y6Z4L2-F1
#
_entry.id   AF-A0A7Y6Z4L2-F1
#
_cell.length_a   1.000
_cell.length_b   1.000
_cell.length_c   1.000
_cell.angle_alpha   90.00
_cell.angle_beta   90.00
_cell.angle_gamma   90.00
#
_symmetry.space_group_name_H-M   'P 1'
#
loop_
_entity.id
_entity.type
_entity.pdbx_description
1 polymer ?
#
loop_
_entity_poly.entity_id
_entity_poly.type
_entity_poly.pdbx_seq_one_letter_code
_entity_poly.pdbx_strand_id
1 'polypeptide(L)'
;MDIETLRASWEKSVSKNKRCRSVPSMAPRHTVHPEHKPKNQRQRSGRPPWVIAKEQKERIASMDDADRAKEIEQRDRRAAIEMASRHMEPPQQIINGQVLCIDCDEPVQAERLQAKPNAARCIECQGFHEQKVKHHG
;
A
#
# COMPACT_ATOMS: atom_id res chain seq x y z
N MET A 1 14.20 33.53 5.47
CA MET A 1 14.69 32.84 6.67
C MET A 1 16.05 32.31 6.33
N ASP A 2 17.10 32.97 6.82
CA ASP A 2 18.48 32.79 6.37
C ASP A 2 19.21 31.64 7.06
N ILE A 3 20.12 31.02 6.31
CA ILE A 3 20.93 29.86 6.71
C ILE A 3 21.81 30.18 7.94
N GLU A 4 22.14 31.44 8.17
CA GLU A 4 22.90 31.90 9.33
C GLU A 4 22.15 31.72 10.65
N THR A 5 20.81 31.79 10.64
CA THR A 5 20.00 31.65 11.86
C THR A 5 19.97 30.21 12.36
N LEU A 6 20.10 29.23 11.47
CA LEU A 6 20.16 27.80 11.80
C LEU A 6 21.51 27.39 12.43
N ARG A 7 22.60 28.09 12.08
CA ARG A 7 23.95 27.79 12.58
C ARG A 7 24.15 28.23 14.04
N ALA A 8 23.58 29.37 14.41
CA ALA A 8 23.63 29.92 15.77
C ALA A 8 22.88 29.06 16.81
N SER A 9 21.91 28.24 16.38
CA SER A 9 21.19 27.34 17.28
C SER A 9 21.98 26.08 17.65
N TRP A 10 22.95 25.68 16.84
CA TRP A 10 23.70 24.44 17.06
C TRP A 10 24.87 24.62 18.05
N GLU A 11 25.51 25.79 18.02
CA GLU A 11 26.66 26.11 18.91
C GLU A 11 26.28 26.25 20.39
N LYS A 12 25.01 26.58 20.70
CA LYS A 12 24.52 26.70 22.08
C LYS A 12 24.35 25.35 22.81
N SER A 13 24.30 24.23 22.09
CA SER A 13 24.05 22.91 22.70
C SER A 13 25.33 22.21 23.20
N VAL A 14 26.50 22.55 22.66
CA VAL A 14 27.76 21.85 22.97
C VAL A 14 28.44 22.38 24.25
N SER A 15 28.00 23.53 24.76
CA SER A 15 28.67 24.24 25.86
C SER A 15 28.41 23.70 27.28
N LYS A 16 27.52 22.72 27.48
CA LYS A 16 27.05 22.35 28.83
C LYS A 16 27.81 21.26 29.57
N ASN A 17 28.84 20.64 29.00
CA ASN A 17 29.52 19.52 29.67
C ASN A 17 31.00 19.78 29.99
N LYS A 18 31.30 20.94 30.59
CA LYS A 18 32.58 21.19 31.25
C LYS A 18 32.34 21.32 32.75
N ARG A 19 32.48 20.22 33.50
CA ARG A 19 32.71 20.29 34.94
C ARG A 19 33.78 19.31 35.42
N CYS A 20 34.87 19.94 35.88
CA CYS A 20 35.95 19.60 36.79
C CYS A 20 36.01 18.21 37.45
N ARG A 21 37.24 17.66 37.55
CA ARG A 21 37.80 17.12 38.80
C ARG A 21 39.34 17.25 38.80
N SER A 22 39.84 17.95 39.82
CA SER A 22 41.22 17.95 40.34
C SER A 22 41.55 16.56 40.94
N VAL A 23 42.79 16.04 41.06
CA VAL A 23 43.98 16.42 41.88
C VAL A 23 45.19 15.46 41.50
N PRO A 24 46.29 15.22 42.27
CA PRO A 24 47.67 15.66 41.98
C PRO A 24 48.76 14.55 41.80
N SER A 25 49.92 14.94 41.26
CA SER A 25 51.34 14.48 41.44
C SER A 25 51.76 12.99 41.69
N MET A 26 52.84 12.60 40.97
CA MET A 26 53.94 11.64 41.28
C MET A 26 53.88 10.12 40.92
N ALA A 27 54.54 9.76 39.80
CA ALA A 27 55.34 8.55 39.43
C ALA A 27 54.77 7.10 39.56
N PRO A 28 55.36 6.03 38.94
CA PRO A 28 56.39 5.93 37.88
C PRO A 28 55.91 5.19 36.59
N ARG A 29 56.75 5.25 35.54
CA ARG A 29 56.54 4.64 34.20
C ARG A 29 56.25 3.13 34.27
N HIS A 30 55.03 2.74 33.93
CA HIS A 30 54.78 1.51 33.19
C HIS A 30 54.23 1.89 31.81
N THR A 31 55.03 1.72 30.77
CA THR A 31 54.54 1.84 29.39
C THR A 31 53.70 0.60 29.10
N VAL A 32 52.40 0.68 29.36
CA VAL A 32 51.44 -0.19 28.69
C VAL A 32 51.33 0.32 27.26
N HIS A 33 51.93 -0.40 26.30
CA HIS A 33 51.64 -0.13 24.90
C HIS A 33 50.14 -0.32 24.69
N PRO A 34 49.40 0.68 24.16
CA PRO A 34 48.02 0.44 23.77
C PRO A 34 48.05 -0.60 22.66
N GLU A 35 47.35 -1.72 22.87
CA GLU A 35 47.10 -2.67 21.79
C GLU A 35 46.51 -1.90 20.61
N HIS A 36 47.28 -1.82 19.52
CA HIS A 36 46.79 -1.33 18.25
C HIS A 36 45.74 -2.32 17.75
N LYS A 37 44.46 -2.05 18.04
CA LYS A 37 43.36 -2.74 17.36
C LYS A 37 43.59 -2.59 15.85
N PRO A 38 43.66 -3.69 15.08
CA PRO A 38 43.88 -3.61 13.65
C PRO A 38 42.75 -2.78 13.04
N LYS A 39 43.11 -1.72 12.30
CA LYS A 39 42.17 -0.83 11.58
C LYS A 39 41.47 -1.54 10.40
N ASN A 40 41.37 -2.86 10.43
CA ASN A 40 40.72 -3.66 9.41
C ASN A 40 39.63 -4.55 10.02
N GLN A 41 38.72 -3.94 10.77
CA GLN A 41 37.37 -4.49 10.94
C GLN A 41 36.41 -3.70 10.08
N ARG A 42 36.64 -3.70 8.76
CA ARG A 42 35.58 -3.37 7.81
C ARG A 42 34.74 -4.63 7.67
N GLN A 43 33.93 -4.92 8.68
CA GLN A 43 32.80 -5.85 8.54
C GLN A 43 31.83 -5.23 7.53
N ARG A 44 32.14 -5.37 6.24
CA ARG A 44 31.19 -5.10 5.16
C ARG A 44 30.57 -6.44 4.80
N SER A 45 29.84 -7.00 5.75
CA SER A 45 29.01 -8.20 5.57
C SER A 45 27.76 -7.91 4.73
N GLY A 46 27.86 -7.00 3.78
CA GLY A 46 26.77 -6.58 2.90
C GLY A 46 27.31 -6.41 1.49
N ARG A 47 26.51 -6.86 0.51
CA ARG A 47 26.79 -6.69 -0.91
C ARG A 47 27.06 -5.19 -1.18
N PRO A 48 28.11 -4.83 -1.95
CA PRO A 48 28.41 -3.44 -2.23
C PRO A 48 27.21 -2.72 -2.90
N PRO A 49 26.91 -1.46 -2.57
CA PRO A 49 25.74 -0.75 -3.11
C PRO A 49 25.64 -0.71 -4.64
N TRP A 50 26.77 -0.66 -5.34
CA TRP A 50 26.83 -0.66 -6.81
C TRP A 50 26.46 -2.03 -7.42
N VAL A 51 26.67 -3.13 -6.69
CA VAL A 51 26.22 -4.47 -7.09
C VAL A 51 24.71 -4.57 -6.98
N ILE A 52 24.15 -4.10 -5.85
CA ILE A 52 22.69 -4.05 -5.63
C ILE A 52 22.01 -3.20 -6.71
N ALA A 53 22.57 -2.04 -7.05
CA ALA A 53 22.03 -1.19 -8.09
C ALA A 53 22.07 -1.84 -9.49
N LYS A 54 23.12 -2.61 -9.80
CA LYS A 54 23.23 -3.34 -11.06
C LYS A 54 22.18 -4.46 -11.16
N GLU A 55 22.04 -5.26 -10.10
CA GLU A 55 21.04 -6.33 -10.03
C GLU A 55 19.60 -5.79 -10.07
N GLN A 56 19.35 -4.63 -9.47
CA GLN A 56 18.07 -3.93 -9.57
C GLN A 56 17.80 -3.46 -11.00
N LYS A 57 18.79 -2.90 -11.69
CA LYS A 57 18.66 -2.45 -13.09
C LYS A 57 18.38 -3.60 -14.04
N GLU A 58 19.06 -4.73 -13.86
CA GLU A 58 18.85 -5.95 -14.67
C GLU A 58 17.46 -6.56 -14.42
N ARG A 59 16.98 -6.54 -13.17
CA ARG A 59 15.63 -7.01 -12.82
C ARG A 59 14.53 -6.11 -13.39
N ILE A 60 14.74 -4.80 -13.41
CA ILE A 60 13.82 -3.84 -14.03
C ILE A 60 13.83 -3.99 -15.56
N ALA A 61 15.00 -4.18 -16.17
CA ALA A 61 15.13 -4.44 -17.60
C ALA A 61 14.56 -5.82 -18.02
N SER A 62 14.44 -6.76 -17.07
CA SER A 62 13.83 -8.07 -17.29
C SER A 62 12.29 -8.03 -17.38
N MET A 63 11.62 -6.92 -16.99
CA MET A 63 10.23 -6.72 -17.37
C MET A 63 10.19 -6.38 -18.86
N ASP A 64 10.09 -7.44 -19.66
CA ASP A 64 10.05 -7.33 -21.10
C ASP A 64 8.64 -6.94 -21.60
N ASP A 65 8.49 -6.89 -22.91
CA ASP A 65 7.21 -6.55 -23.53
C ASP A 65 6.13 -7.61 -23.25
N ALA A 66 6.52 -8.88 -23.02
CA ALA A 66 5.58 -9.94 -22.68
C ALA A 66 5.06 -9.79 -21.25
N ASP A 67 5.92 -9.41 -20.30
CA ASP A 67 5.53 -9.08 -18.94
C ASP A 67 4.56 -7.90 -18.91
N ARG A 68 4.84 -6.85 -19.69
CA ARG A 68 3.95 -5.68 -19.81
C ARG A 68 2.61 -6.05 -20.45
N ALA A 69 2.61 -6.84 -21.52
CA ALA A 69 1.39 -7.30 -22.16
C ALA A 69 0.53 -8.15 -21.21
N LYS A 70 1.16 -9.03 -20.43
CA LYS A 70 0.49 -9.85 -19.42
C LYS A 70 -0.13 -8.99 -18.32
N GLU A 71 0.56 -7.96 -17.83
CA GLU A 71 0.00 -7.07 -16.82
C GLU A 71 -1.26 -6.34 -17.31
N ILE A 72 -1.24 -5.87 -18.56
CA ILE A 72 -2.41 -5.25 -19.21
C ILE A 72 -3.55 -6.25 -19.33
N GLU A 73 -3.30 -7.45 -19.86
CA GLU A 73 -4.32 -8.51 -19.99
C GLU A 73 -4.93 -8.88 -18.63
N GLN A 74 -4.11 -9.03 -17.59
CA GLN A 74 -4.58 -9.32 -16.24
C GLN A 74 -5.39 -8.17 -15.64
N ARG A 75 -5.05 -6.92 -15.97
CA ARG A 75 -5.83 -5.75 -15.55
C ARG A 75 -7.19 -5.73 -16.23
N ASP A 76 -7.22 -5.91 -17.54
CA ASP A 76 -8.45 -5.89 -18.34
C ASP A 76 -9.37 -7.04 -17.97
N ARG A 77 -8.81 -8.25 -17.80
CA ARG A 77 -9.55 -9.42 -17.30
C ARG A 77 -10.19 -9.14 -15.94
N ARG A 78 -9.43 -8.60 -14.99
CA ARG A 78 -9.96 -8.26 -13.65
C ARG A 78 -11.07 -7.23 -13.73
N ALA A 79 -10.90 -6.17 -14.52
CA ALA A 79 -11.93 -5.15 -14.72
C ALA A 79 -13.20 -5.75 -15.35
N ALA A 80 -13.07 -6.62 -16.35
CA ALA A 80 -14.21 -7.28 -16.98
C ALA A 80 -14.98 -8.17 -15.99
N ILE A 81 -14.27 -8.96 -15.18
CA ILE A 81 -14.89 -9.80 -14.13
C ILE A 81 -15.59 -8.92 -13.10
N GLU A 82 -14.94 -7.85 -12.65
CA GLU A 82 -15.52 -6.93 -11.68
C GLU A 82 -16.80 -6.27 -12.23
N MET A 83 -16.78 -5.74 -13.45
CA MET A 83 -17.95 -5.17 -14.09
C MET A 83 -19.08 -6.18 -14.23
N ALA A 84 -18.78 -7.41 -14.67
CA ALA A 84 -19.79 -8.46 -14.77
C ALA A 84 -20.41 -8.79 -13.39
N SER A 85 -19.60 -8.81 -12.33
CA SER A 85 -20.09 -9.08 -10.97
C SER A 85 -21.03 -8.00 -10.43
N ARG A 86 -20.88 -6.74 -10.86
CA ARG A 86 -21.77 -5.63 -10.46
C ARG A 86 -23.20 -5.78 -11.02
N HIS A 87 -23.38 -6.59 -12.06
CA HIS A 87 -24.70 -6.85 -12.66
C HIS A 87 -25.44 -8.04 -12.01
N MET A 88 -24.92 -8.62 -10.93
CA MET A 88 -25.65 -9.62 -10.16
C MET A 88 -26.89 -9.02 -9.50
N GLU A 89 -27.98 -9.79 -9.46
CA GLU A 89 -29.20 -9.36 -8.77
C GLU A 89 -28.89 -9.14 -7.28
N PRO A 90 -29.43 -8.08 -6.67
CA PRO A 90 -29.36 -7.87 -5.24
C PRO A 90 -30.15 -8.96 -4.49
N PRO A 91 -29.91 -9.14 -3.17
CA PRO A 91 -30.69 -10.07 -2.37
C PRO A 91 -32.18 -9.70 -2.37
N GLN A 92 -33.03 -10.72 -2.41
CA GLN A 92 -34.49 -10.55 -2.37
C GLN A 92 -34.97 -10.12 -0.98
N GLN A 93 -35.96 -9.24 -0.95
CA GLN A 93 -36.69 -8.87 0.26
C GLN A 93 -37.93 -9.75 0.38
N ILE A 94 -37.94 -10.67 1.34
CA ILE A 94 -39.05 -11.60 1.55
C ILE A 94 -39.78 -11.22 2.84
N ILE A 95 -41.05 -10.83 2.71
CA ILE A 95 -41.92 -10.48 3.84
C ILE A 95 -43.17 -11.35 3.75
N ASN A 96 -43.53 -12.03 4.85
CA ASN A 96 -44.70 -12.92 4.92
C ASN A 96 -44.75 -14.00 3.80
N GLY A 97 -43.59 -14.46 3.33
CA GLY A 97 -43.48 -15.45 2.26
C GLY A 97 -43.66 -14.90 0.84
N GLN A 98 -43.79 -13.59 0.68
CA GLN A 98 -43.85 -12.92 -0.62
C GLN A 98 -42.55 -12.16 -0.88
N VAL A 99 -42.06 -12.23 -2.12
CA VAL A 99 -40.92 -11.43 -2.58
C VAL A 99 -41.42 -10.03 -2.94
N LEU A 100 -40.93 -9.02 -2.24
CA LEU A 100 -41.21 -7.62 -2.51
C LEU A 100 -40.07 -6.99 -3.30
N CYS A 101 -40.43 -6.04 -4.16
CA CYS A 101 -39.48 -5.24 -4.92
C CYS A 101 -38.69 -4.33 -3.97
N ILE A 102 -37.35 -4.39 -4.04
CA ILE A 102 -36.48 -3.56 -3.19
C ILE A 102 -36.54 -2.04 -3.47
N ASP A 103 -37.15 -1.62 -4.58
CA ASP A 103 -37.21 -0.21 -4.97
C ASP A 103 -38.59 0.43 -4.71
N CYS A 104 -39.69 -0.34 -4.85
CA CYS A 104 -41.05 0.17 -4.71
C CYS A 104 -41.91 -0.57 -3.67
N ASP A 105 -41.36 -1.58 -3.00
CA ASP A 105 -42.02 -2.41 -1.99
C ASP A 105 -43.28 -3.19 -2.47
N GLU A 106 -43.58 -3.15 -3.77
CA GLU A 106 -44.68 -3.92 -4.36
C GLU A 106 -44.30 -5.39 -4.57
N PRO A 107 -45.26 -6.33 -4.53
CA PRO A 107 -45.00 -7.74 -4.77
C PRO A 107 -44.46 -7.99 -6.19
N VAL A 108 -43.37 -8.74 -6.28
CA VAL A 108 -42.79 -9.13 -7.57
C VAL A 108 -43.72 -10.11 -8.28
N GLN A 109 -44.02 -9.83 -9.54
CA GLN A 109 -44.92 -10.61 -10.40
C GLN A 109 -44.52 -12.10 -10.41
N ALA A 110 -45.50 -13.00 -10.30
CA ALA A 110 -45.26 -14.43 -10.23
C ALA A 110 -44.59 -14.96 -11.51
N GLU A 111 -44.95 -14.43 -12.67
CA GLU A 111 -44.35 -14.77 -13.97
C GLU A 111 -42.85 -14.41 -14.00
N ARG A 112 -42.48 -13.29 -13.36
CA ARG A 112 -41.09 -12.86 -13.23
C ARG A 112 -40.31 -13.82 -12.33
N LEU A 113 -40.88 -14.22 -11.19
CA LEU A 113 -40.25 -15.19 -10.28
C LEU A 113 -40.15 -16.59 -10.90
N GLN A 114 -41.11 -16.99 -11.75
CA GLN A 114 -41.04 -18.24 -12.49
C GLN A 114 -39.89 -18.23 -13.51
N ALA A 115 -39.73 -17.13 -14.26
CA ALA A 115 -38.64 -17.00 -15.23
C ALA A 115 -37.27 -16.80 -14.56
N LYS A 116 -37.24 -16.06 -13.45
CA LYS A 116 -36.03 -15.74 -12.69
C LYS A 116 -36.33 -15.81 -11.18
N PRO A 117 -36.09 -16.98 -10.54
CA PRO A 117 -36.43 -17.22 -9.13
C PRO A 117 -35.78 -16.25 -8.15
N ASN A 118 -34.63 -15.69 -8.52
CA ASN A 118 -33.84 -14.77 -7.69
C ASN A 118 -34.11 -13.29 -8.02
N ALA A 119 -35.19 -12.95 -8.72
CA ALA A 119 -35.52 -11.57 -9.06
C ALA A 119 -35.86 -10.75 -7.81
N ALA A 120 -35.16 -9.65 -7.57
CA ALA A 120 -35.33 -8.78 -6.40
C ALA A 120 -36.12 -7.49 -6.68
N ARG A 121 -36.36 -7.15 -7.95
CA ARG A 121 -37.14 -5.98 -8.39
C ARG A 121 -38.36 -6.40 -9.19
N CYS A 122 -39.37 -5.54 -9.33
CA CYS A 122 -40.42 -5.70 -10.35
C CYS A 122 -39.88 -5.36 -11.76
N ILE A 123 -40.64 -5.69 -12.83
CA ILE A 123 -40.17 -5.51 -14.21
C ILE A 123 -39.91 -4.04 -14.56
N GLU A 124 -40.71 -3.13 -14.02
CA GLU A 124 -40.61 -1.69 -14.26
C GLU A 124 -39.37 -1.12 -13.58
N CYS A 125 -39.20 -1.36 -12.28
CA CYS A 125 -38.00 -0.95 -11.52
C CYS A 125 -36.71 -1.54 -12.11
N GLN A 126 -36.76 -2.79 -12.59
CA GLN A 126 -35.64 -3.39 -13.30
C GLN A 126 -35.29 -2.60 -14.58
N GLY A 127 -36.29 -2.24 -15.39
CA GLY A 127 -36.08 -1.44 -16.60
C GLY A 127 -35.48 -0.06 -16.32
N PHE A 128 -35.95 0.62 -15.26
CA PHE A 128 -35.37 1.90 -14.84
C PHE A 128 -33.93 1.76 -14.36
N HIS A 129 -33.62 0.70 -13.61
CA HIS A 129 -32.27 0.43 -13.14
C HIS A 129 -31.30 0.22 -14.31
N GLU A 130 -31.68 -0.60 -15.30
CA GLU A 130 -30.87 -0.86 -16.49
C GLU A 130 -30.63 0.39 -17.34
N GLN A 131 -31.64 1.26 -17.48
CA GLN A 131 -31.48 2.54 -18.18
C GLN A 131 -30.52 3.48 -17.44
N LYS A 132 -30.64 3.61 -16.12
CA LYS A 132 -29.72 4.42 -15.32
C LYS A 132 -28.27 3.96 -15.45
N VAL A 133 -28.03 2.65 -15.44
CA VAL A 133 -26.68 2.08 -15.59
C VAL A 133 -26.10 2.38 -16.97
N LYS A 134 -26.92 2.36 -18.04
CA LYS A 134 -26.44 2.68 -19.41
C LYS A 134 -26.12 4.16 -19.62
N HIS A 135 -26.81 5.07 -18.93
CA HIS A 135 -26.62 6.51 -19.11
C HIS A 135 -25.54 7.13 -18.20
N HIS A 136 -25.22 6.48 -17.07
CA HIS A 136 -24.23 6.98 -16.10
C HIS A 136 -22.93 6.15 -16.05
N GLY A 137 -22.78 5.16 -16.94
CA GLY A 137 -21.59 4.31 -17.08
C GLY A 137 -20.54 4.90 -18.00
#